data_AF-A0A969Y5V3-F1
#
_entry.id   AF-A0A969Y5V3-F1
#
_cell.length_a   1.000
_cell.length_b   1.000
_cell.length_c   1.000
_cell.angle_alpha   90.00
_cell.angle_beta   90.00
_cell.angle_gamma   90.00
#
_symmetry.space_group_name_H-M   'P 1'
#
loop_
_entity.id
_entity.type
_entity.pdbx_description
1 polymer ?
#
loop_
_entity_poly.entity_id
_entity_poly.type
_entity_poly.pdbx_seq_one_letter_code
_entity_poly.pdbx_strand_id
1 'polypeptide(L)'
;MPVPTGLIVLIAVTVLVYFGLLQRVLDRMHLTDKEALFFLALMILGAYINIPLWHRPSLVLNVGGGLIPIVLAGYIMNRVGSEQEWQRVILGTIITGGAIYAAGRLLPAEPGTMILDPTYLYAFIGGTVAYVSGRSRRGAFIGGMLGVILADMIHFIRLAVLRLPGRTVIGGAGAYDTVILSGMIAVALAEIWGETREKLAGGSAEETYEHRLRGIELEDKAESDKEGEHHA
;
A
#
# COMPACT_ATOMS: atom_id res chain seq x y z
N MET A 1 20.31 17.44 9.03
CA MET A 1 19.63 16.17 9.41
C MET A 1 19.44 15.35 8.15
N PRO A 2 19.66 14.03 8.16
CA PRO A 2 19.28 13.18 7.03
C PRO A 2 17.78 13.35 6.75
N VAL A 3 17.42 13.37 5.48
CA VAL A 3 16.01 13.46 5.04
C VAL A 3 15.31 12.14 5.44
N PRO A 4 14.08 12.17 5.99
CA PRO A 4 13.34 10.94 6.28
C PRO A 4 13.26 10.05 5.04
N THR A 5 13.47 8.74 5.20
CA THR A 5 13.60 7.85 4.03
C THR A 5 12.28 7.74 3.30
N GLY A 6 11.16 7.80 4.02
CA GLY A 6 9.82 7.82 3.45
C GLY A 6 9.60 9.00 2.53
N LEU A 7 10.20 10.17 2.84
CA LEU A 7 10.08 11.35 1.97
C LEU A 7 10.88 11.16 0.68
N ILE A 8 12.06 10.56 0.76
CA ILE A 8 12.85 10.18 -0.43
C ILE A 8 12.04 9.20 -1.30
N VAL A 9 11.44 8.18 -0.70
CA VAL A 9 10.61 7.21 -1.43
C VAL A 9 9.39 7.88 -2.05
N LEU A 10 8.69 8.77 -1.35
CA LEU A 10 7.55 9.50 -1.93
C LEU A 10 7.97 10.38 -3.11
N ILE A 11 9.11 11.07 -3.02
CA ILE A 11 9.62 11.85 -4.15
C ILE A 11 9.92 10.92 -5.33
N ALA A 12 10.60 9.80 -5.10
CA ALA A 12 10.89 8.83 -6.14
C ALA A 12 9.60 8.30 -6.79
N VAL A 13 8.62 7.87 -5.99
CA VAL A 13 7.31 7.40 -6.47
C VAL A 13 6.58 8.51 -7.24
N THR A 14 6.61 9.76 -6.76
CA THR A 14 6.01 10.91 -7.44
C THR A 14 6.61 11.08 -8.84
N VAL A 15 7.93 10.99 -8.95
CA VAL A 15 8.63 11.05 -10.24
C VAL A 15 8.21 9.89 -11.15
N LEU A 16 8.15 8.66 -10.63
CA LEU A 16 7.72 7.49 -11.40
C LEU A 16 6.27 7.63 -11.90
N VAL A 17 5.35 8.11 -11.07
CA VAL A 17 3.96 8.39 -11.47
C VAL A 17 3.90 9.48 -12.53
N TYR A 18 4.67 10.56 -12.36
CA TYR A 18 4.70 11.67 -13.32
C TYR A 18 5.14 11.23 -14.72
N PHE A 19 6.09 10.30 -14.80
CA PHE A 19 6.55 9.70 -16.06
C PHE A 19 5.66 8.53 -16.56
N GLY A 20 4.56 8.22 -15.87
CA GLY A 20 3.63 7.15 -16.25
C GLY A 20 4.16 5.73 -15.99
N LEU A 21 5.28 5.58 -15.27
CA LEU A 21 5.93 4.28 -15.04
C LEU A 21 5.14 3.38 -14.07
N LEU A 22 4.21 3.95 -13.31
CA LEU A 22 3.36 3.24 -12.35
C LEU A 22 1.89 3.16 -12.80
N GLN A 23 1.57 3.52 -14.04
CA GLN A 23 0.18 3.51 -14.55
C GLN A 23 -0.53 2.19 -14.26
N ARG A 24 0.10 1.06 -14.60
CA ARG A 24 -0.48 -0.28 -14.33
C ARG A 24 -0.80 -0.51 -12.85
N VAL A 25 0.10 -0.09 -11.95
CA VAL A 25 -0.11 -0.24 -10.50
C VAL A 25 -1.27 0.63 -10.03
N LEU A 26 -1.32 1.88 -10.52
CA LEU A 26 -2.36 2.85 -10.18
C LEU A 26 -3.73 2.45 -10.74
N ASP A 27 -3.80 1.93 -11.96
CA ASP A 27 -5.01 1.43 -12.60
C ASP A 27 -5.62 0.28 -11.80
N ARG A 28 -4.78 -0.67 -11.36
CA ARG A 28 -5.22 -1.76 -10.47
C ARG A 28 -5.67 -1.28 -9.09
N MET A 29 -5.27 -0.08 -8.69
CA MET A 29 -5.74 0.60 -7.47
C MET A 29 -6.92 1.55 -7.74
N HIS A 30 -7.38 1.69 -8.99
CA HIS A 30 -8.42 2.62 -9.43
C HIS A 30 -8.11 4.08 -9.06
N LEU A 31 -6.84 4.44 -9.13
CA LEU A 31 -6.35 5.80 -9.01
C LEU A 31 -5.86 6.29 -10.36
N THR A 32 -6.24 7.51 -10.72
CA THR A 32 -5.62 8.20 -11.86
C THR A 32 -4.26 8.76 -11.45
N ASP A 33 -3.36 8.97 -12.43
CA ASP A 33 -2.05 9.60 -12.20
C ASP A 33 -2.18 10.93 -11.44
N LYS A 34 -3.20 11.74 -11.77
CA LYS A 34 -3.47 13.03 -11.11
C LYS A 34 -3.84 12.87 -9.64
N GLU A 35 -4.68 11.88 -9.31
CA GLU A 35 -5.09 11.60 -7.94
C GLU A 35 -3.92 11.06 -7.13
N ALA A 36 -3.13 10.15 -7.70
CA ALA A 36 -1.92 9.64 -7.08
C ALA A 36 -0.94 10.79 -6.77
N LEU A 37 -0.63 11.65 -7.74
CA LEU A 37 0.24 12.82 -7.53
C LEU A 37 -0.32 13.78 -6.48
N PHE A 38 -1.64 13.99 -6.46
CA PHE A 38 -2.30 14.83 -5.45
C PHE A 38 -2.10 14.26 -4.04
N PHE A 39 -2.38 12.98 -3.81
CA PHE A 39 -2.18 12.36 -2.51
C PHE A 39 -0.70 12.31 -2.11
N LEU A 40 0.21 12.00 -3.03
CA LEU A 40 1.66 12.02 -2.78
C LEU A 40 2.12 13.42 -2.35
N ALA A 41 1.67 14.48 -3.04
CA ALA A 41 1.97 15.85 -2.66
C ALA A 41 1.43 16.19 -1.26
N LEU A 42 0.20 15.78 -0.93
CA LEU A 42 -0.36 15.97 0.41
C LEU A 42 0.43 15.21 1.49
N MET A 43 0.93 14.00 1.19
CA MET A 43 1.75 13.23 2.12
C MET A 43 3.12 13.88 2.36
N ILE A 44 3.72 14.48 1.33
CA ILE A 44 4.99 15.22 1.44
C ILE A 44 4.81 16.50 2.26
N LEU A 45 3.82 17.32 1.90
CA LEU A 45 3.55 18.59 2.60
C LEU A 45 3.07 18.35 4.04
N GLY A 46 2.20 17.35 4.22
CA GLY A 46 1.66 16.97 5.52
C GLY A 46 2.68 16.34 6.47
N ALA A 47 3.84 15.88 5.98
CA ALA A 47 4.88 15.27 6.81
C ALA A 47 5.35 16.20 7.94
N TYR A 48 5.29 17.52 7.71
CA TYR A 48 5.72 18.55 8.64
C TYR A 48 4.61 19.03 9.59
N ILE A 49 3.38 18.56 9.41
CA ILE A 49 2.22 18.99 10.18
C ILE A 49 1.87 17.92 11.21
N ASN A 50 1.88 18.30 12.48
CA ASN A 50 1.61 17.41 13.61
C ASN A 50 0.47 17.98 14.46
N ILE A 51 -0.61 17.21 14.60
CA ILE A 51 -1.82 17.60 15.33
C ILE A 51 -1.82 16.88 16.69
N PRO A 52 -1.71 17.58 17.82
CA PRO A 52 -1.84 16.97 19.13
C PRO A 52 -3.29 16.54 19.36
N LEU A 53 -3.50 15.26 19.67
CA LEU A 53 -4.82 14.67 19.94
C LEU A 53 -5.05 14.43 21.44
N TRP A 54 -3.98 14.12 22.18
CA TRP A 54 -4.05 13.82 23.61
C TRP A 54 -2.77 14.22 24.33
N HIS A 55 -2.86 14.55 25.63
CA HIS A 55 -1.74 15.13 26.37
C HIS A 55 -1.08 14.15 27.35
N ARG A 56 -1.82 13.24 27.99
CA ARG A 56 -1.28 12.29 28.99
C ARG A 56 -1.95 10.91 28.88
N PRO A 57 -1.27 9.89 28.32
CA PRO A 57 0.00 9.98 27.59
C PRO A 57 -0.12 10.83 26.32
N SER A 58 0.99 11.31 25.76
CA SER A 58 0.93 12.20 24.59
C SER A 58 0.57 11.42 23.33
N LEU A 59 -0.47 11.84 22.63
CA LEU A 59 -0.84 11.37 21.30
C LEU A 59 -0.76 12.51 20.31
N VAL A 60 -0.01 12.32 19.24
CA VAL A 60 0.10 13.26 18.13
C VAL A 60 -0.18 12.50 16.85
N LEU A 61 -0.98 13.10 15.95
CA LEU A 61 -1.22 12.59 14.62
C LEU A 61 -0.40 13.39 13.61
N ASN A 62 0.47 12.73 12.88
CA ASN A 62 1.12 13.34 11.72
C ASN A 62 0.14 13.36 10.55
N VAL A 63 0.05 14.50 9.86
CA VAL A 63 -0.87 14.62 8.73
C VAL A 63 -0.40 13.75 7.57
N GLY A 64 0.88 13.86 7.18
CA GLY A 64 1.41 13.20 6.00
C GLY A 64 1.52 11.68 6.12
N GLY A 65 1.88 11.16 7.29
CA GLY A 65 2.05 9.72 7.51
C GLY A 65 0.93 9.05 8.29
N GLY A 66 -0.05 9.81 8.79
CA GLY A 66 -1.20 9.27 9.52
C GLY A 66 -2.51 9.62 8.83
N LEU A 67 -2.87 10.91 8.84
CA LEU A 67 -4.17 11.36 8.34
C LEU A 67 -4.36 11.10 6.84
N ILE A 68 -3.41 11.53 6.01
CA ILE A 68 -3.52 11.41 4.55
C ILE A 68 -3.56 9.93 4.11
N PRO A 69 -2.74 9.00 4.65
CA PRO A 69 -2.88 7.57 4.39
C PRO A 69 -4.26 7.00 4.73
N ILE A 70 -4.87 7.43 5.85
CA ILE A 70 -6.23 7.01 6.23
C ILE A 70 -7.24 7.52 5.20
N VAL A 71 -7.15 8.78 4.80
CA VAL A 71 -8.02 9.37 3.78
C VAL A 71 -7.85 8.67 2.43
N LEU A 72 -6.61 8.41 2.00
CA LEU A 72 -6.30 7.69 0.77
C LEU A 72 -6.87 6.27 0.78
N ALA A 73 -6.74 5.56 1.90
CA ALA A 73 -7.32 4.23 2.05
C ALA A 73 -8.86 4.27 1.89
N GLY A 74 -9.54 5.21 2.57
CA GLY A 74 -10.98 5.39 2.42
C GLY A 74 -11.38 5.75 0.98
N TYR A 75 -10.60 6.62 0.33
CA TYR A 75 -10.82 7.04 -1.04
C TYR A 75 -10.76 5.88 -2.03
N ILE A 76 -9.71 5.05 -1.97
CA ILE A 76 -9.55 3.86 -2.82
C ILE A 76 -10.69 2.86 -2.56
N MET A 77 -11.04 2.64 -1.30
CA MET A 77 -12.05 1.65 -0.94
C MET A 77 -13.47 2.04 -1.37
N ASN A 78 -13.80 3.34 -1.36
CA ASN A 78 -15.14 3.80 -1.69
C ASN A 78 -15.47 3.69 -3.20
N ARG A 79 -14.47 3.71 -4.08
CA ARG A 79 -14.73 3.66 -5.53
C ARG A 79 -15.20 2.30 -6.04
N VAL A 80 -14.62 1.23 -5.51
CA VAL A 80 -14.74 -0.11 -6.13
C VAL A 80 -14.83 -1.22 -5.06
N GLY A 81 -14.95 -0.87 -3.79
CA GLY A 81 -14.93 -1.83 -2.68
C GLY A 81 -16.22 -2.63 -2.60
N SER A 82 -16.18 -3.91 -2.98
CA SER A 82 -17.21 -4.85 -2.56
C SER A 82 -17.13 -5.07 -1.03
N GLU A 83 -18.21 -5.54 -0.41
CA GLU A 83 -18.18 -5.89 1.02
C GLU A 83 -17.08 -6.92 1.35
N GLN A 84 -16.83 -7.85 0.43
CA GLN A 84 -15.75 -8.83 0.57
C GLN A 84 -14.35 -8.19 0.50
N GLU A 85 -14.20 -7.11 -0.26
CA GLU A 85 -12.96 -6.33 -0.28
C GLU A 85 -12.72 -5.69 1.09
N TRP A 86 -13.73 -5.03 1.63
CA TRP A 86 -13.67 -4.37 2.93
C TRP A 86 -13.27 -5.34 4.04
N GLN A 87 -13.89 -6.52 4.07
CA GLN A 87 -13.53 -7.56 5.03
C GLN A 87 -12.06 -7.98 4.90
N ARG A 88 -11.57 -8.18 3.66
CA ARG A 88 -10.16 -8.54 3.43
C ARG A 88 -9.20 -7.44 3.88
N VAL A 89 -9.52 -6.17 3.60
CA VAL A 89 -8.69 -5.03 4.02
C VAL A 89 -8.68 -4.86 5.54
N ILE A 90 -9.84 -4.99 6.20
CA ILE A 90 -9.94 -4.91 7.65
C ILE A 90 -9.14 -6.04 8.31
N LEU A 91 -9.33 -7.28 7.86
CA LEU A 91 -8.58 -8.42 8.37
C LEU A 91 -7.07 -8.27 8.11
N GLY A 92 -6.69 -7.87 6.89
CA GLY A 92 -5.29 -7.62 6.54
C GLY A 92 -4.67 -6.53 7.41
N THR A 93 -5.39 -5.45 7.69
CA THR A 93 -4.97 -4.37 8.59
C THR A 93 -4.75 -4.89 10.01
N ILE A 94 -5.70 -5.67 10.55
CA ILE A 94 -5.60 -6.25 11.89
C ILE A 94 -4.40 -7.20 12.01
N ILE A 95 -4.25 -8.11 11.04
CA ILE A 95 -3.14 -9.08 11.03
C ILE A 95 -1.80 -8.35 10.92
N THR A 96 -1.70 -7.36 10.03
CA THR A 96 -0.49 -6.56 9.82
C THR A 96 -0.14 -5.74 11.07
N GLY A 97 -1.11 -5.05 11.66
CA GLY A 97 -0.91 -4.28 12.89
C GLY A 97 -0.53 -5.16 14.08
N GLY A 98 -1.16 -6.34 14.20
CA GLY A 98 -0.79 -7.34 15.20
C GLY A 98 0.64 -7.85 15.02
N ALA A 99 1.05 -8.13 13.77
CA ALA A 99 2.40 -8.58 13.45
C ALA A 99 3.46 -7.52 13.78
N ILE A 100 3.21 -6.25 13.40
CA ILE A 100 4.12 -5.14 13.71
C ILE A 100 4.20 -4.91 15.23
N TYR A 101 3.05 -4.93 15.91
CA TYR A 101 3.01 -4.78 17.37
C TYR A 101 3.76 -5.92 18.07
N ALA A 102 3.60 -7.16 17.62
CA ALA A 102 4.34 -8.31 18.14
C ALA A 102 5.85 -8.19 17.84
N ALA A 103 6.22 -7.79 16.62
CA ALA A 103 7.61 -7.55 16.23
C ALA A 103 8.28 -6.53 17.15
N GLY A 104 7.62 -5.41 17.44
CA GLY A 104 8.12 -4.40 18.39
C GLY A 104 8.21 -4.86 19.84
N ARG A 105 7.71 -6.05 20.17
CA ARG A 105 7.80 -6.66 21.51
C ARG A 105 8.82 -7.79 21.59
N LEU A 106 9.03 -8.49 20.47
CA LEU A 106 9.89 -9.67 20.41
C LEU A 106 11.30 -9.35 19.91
N LEU A 107 11.43 -8.32 19.08
CA LEU A 107 12.71 -7.94 18.51
C LEU A 107 13.45 -6.97 19.44
N PRO A 108 14.79 -7.04 19.50
CA PRO A 108 15.59 -6.01 20.13
C PRO A 108 15.20 -4.65 19.55
N ALA A 109 15.20 -3.58 20.35
CA ALA A 109 14.91 -2.21 19.90
C ALA A 109 16.10 -1.27 20.11
N GLU A 110 17.22 -1.79 20.61
CA GLU A 110 18.39 -1.00 20.98
C GLU A 110 19.22 -0.63 19.75
N PRO A 111 19.42 0.67 19.48
CA PRO A 111 20.34 1.13 18.45
C PRO A 111 21.75 0.62 18.76
N GLY A 112 22.28 -0.27 17.92
CA GLY A 112 23.64 -0.83 18.05
C GLY A 112 23.71 -2.36 18.11
N THR A 113 22.60 -3.06 18.38
CA THR A 113 22.56 -4.54 18.35
C THR A 113 21.94 -5.10 17.07
N MET A 114 21.27 -4.25 16.28
CA MET A 114 20.65 -4.63 15.02
C MET A 114 21.46 -4.18 13.80
N ILE A 115 21.58 -5.09 12.84
CA ILE A 115 22.20 -4.86 11.52
C ILE A 115 21.33 -3.91 10.67
N LEU A 116 20.02 -3.85 10.94
CA LEU A 116 19.03 -3.12 10.15
C LEU A 116 18.18 -2.23 11.07
N ASP A 117 17.92 -0.99 10.67
CA ASP A 117 17.11 -0.05 11.45
C ASP A 117 15.69 -0.61 11.67
N PRO A 118 15.14 -0.57 12.90
CA PRO A 118 13.80 -1.04 13.21
C PRO A 118 12.72 -0.53 12.25
N THR A 119 12.82 0.70 11.74
CA THR A 119 11.88 1.26 10.77
C THR A 119 11.82 0.40 9.49
N TYR A 120 12.96 0.04 8.92
CA TYR A 120 13.00 -0.79 7.72
C TYR A 120 12.53 -2.22 7.99
N LEU A 121 12.85 -2.76 9.17
CA LEU A 121 12.42 -4.10 9.57
C LEU A 121 10.90 -4.17 9.73
N TYR A 122 10.31 -3.21 10.42
CA TYR A 122 8.86 -3.13 10.58
C TYR A 122 8.15 -2.85 9.27
N ALA A 123 8.74 -2.02 8.39
CA ALA A 123 8.18 -1.79 7.06
C ALA A 123 8.17 -3.07 6.22
N PHE A 124 9.25 -3.86 6.27
CA PHE A 124 9.35 -5.12 5.54
C PHE A 124 8.38 -6.18 6.09
N ILE A 125 8.30 -6.32 7.42
CA ILE A 125 7.33 -7.21 8.07
C ILE A 125 5.90 -6.79 7.71
N GLY A 126 5.59 -5.50 7.88
CA GLY A 126 4.29 -4.92 7.58
C GLY A 126 3.88 -5.16 6.13
N GLY A 127 4.75 -4.80 5.19
CA GLY A 127 4.50 -4.94 3.76
C GLY A 127 4.32 -6.40 3.34
N THR A 128 5.14 -7.31 3.86
CA THR A 128 5.05 -8.74 3.56
C THR A 128 3.76 -9.36 4.12
N VAL A 129 3.44 -9.08 5.39
CA VAL A 129 2.23 -9.59 6.03
C VAL A 129 0.98 -9.04 5.34
N ALA A 130 0.99 -7.75 4.98
CA ALA A 130 -0.09 -7.11 4.25
C ALA A 130 -0.26 -7.69 2.85
N TYR A 131 0.83 -7.96 2.13
CA TYR A 131 0.79 -8.65 0.84
C TYR A 131 0.12 -10.03 0.95
N VAL A 132 0.54 -10.85 1.93
CA VAL A 132 -0.02 -12.20 2.13
C VAL A 132 -1.50 -12.15 2.53
N SER A 133 -1.87 -11.16 3.36
CA SER A 133 -3.21 -11.08 3.95
C SER A 133 -4.23 -10.34 3.09
N GLY A 134 -3.79 -9.33 2.34
CA GLY A 134 -4.65 -8.42 1.57
C GLY A 134 -5.31 -9.06 0.35
N ARG A 135 -4.69 -10.10 -0.23
CA ARG A 135 -5.16 -10.89 -1.39
C ARG A 135 -5.43 -10.11 -2.69
N SER A 136 -5.41 -8.78 -2.65
CA SER A 136 -5.47 -7.86 -3.79
C SER A 136 -4.38 -6.79 -3.64
N ARG A 137 -3.96 -6.15 -4.73
CA ARG A 137 -2.90 -5.11 -4.71
C ARG A 137 -3.30 -3.91 -3.87
N ARG A 138 -4.52 -3.42 -4.08
CA ARG A 138 -5.21 -2.42 -3.25
C ARG A 138 -5.26 -2.83 -1.77
N GLY A 139 -5.65 -4.07 -1.47
CA GLY A 139 -5.77 -4.53 -0.09
C GLY A 139 -4.44 -4.69 0.60
N ALA A 140 -3.41 -5.12 -0.14
CA ALA A 140 -2.03 -5.16 0.33
C ALA A 140 -1.51 -3.75 0.65
N PHE A 141 -1.70 -2.79 -0.25
CA PHE A 141 -1.32 -1.39 -0.04
C PHE A 141 -1.94 -0.81 1.24
N ILE A 142 -3.27 -0.92 1.33
CA ILE A 142 -4.05 -0.33 2.41
C ILE A 142 -3.77 -1.04 3.72
N GLY A 143 -3.73 -2.38 3.72
CA GLY A 143 -3.39 -3.18 4.89
C GLY A 143 -1.99 -2.88 5.41
N GLY A 144 -1.03 -2.62 4.50
CA GLY A 144 0.34 -2.25 4.83
C GLY A 144 0.44 -0.91 5.54
N MET A 145 -0.23 0.12 5.02
CA MET A 145 -0.25 1.46 5.63
C MET A 145 -1.07 1.49 6.93
N LEU A 146 -2.31 1.03 6.88
CA LEU A 146 -3.22 1.07 8.01
C LEU A 146 -2.79 0.12 9.12
N GLY A 147 -2.11 -0.98 8.80
CA GLY A 147 -1.56 -1.90 9.78
C GLY A 147 -0.52 -1.24 10.67
N VAL A 148 0.38 -0.42 10.09
CA VAL A 148 1.35 0.37 10.86
C VAL A 148 0.64 1.39 11.75
N ILE A 149 -0.33 2.12 11.20
CA ILE A 149 -1.14 3.09 11.96
C ILE A 149 -1.90 2.40 13.11
N LEU A 150 -2.43 1.20 12.87
CA LEU A 150 -3.09 0.40 13.90
C LEU A 150 -2.11 -0.03 15.00
N ALA A 151 -0.89 -0.42 14.64
CA ALA A 151 0.14 -0.77 15.62
C ALA A 151 0.49 0.42 16.53
N ASP A 152 0.61 1.63 15.97
CA ASP A 152 0.80 2.87 16.75
C ASP A 152 -0.38 3.10 17.69
N MET A 153 -1.61 2.91 17.21
CA MET A 153 -2.82 3.08 18.02
C MET A 153 -2.89 2.06 19.17
N ILE A 154 -2.55 0.79 18.91
CA ILE A 154 -2.46 -0.25 19.96
C ILE A 154 -1.40 0.13 20.99
N HIS A 155 -0.23 0.61 20.54
CA HIS A 155 0.81 1.07 21.44
C HIS A 155 0.34 2.23 22.33
N PHE A 156 -0.35 3.23 21.76
CA PHE A 156 -0.92 4.34 22.52
C PHE A 156 -1.96 3.86 23.54
N ILE A 157 -2.92 3.00 23.13
CA ILE A 157 -3.95 2.45 24.02
C ILE A 157 -3.30 1.75 25.21
N ARG A 158 -2.23 0.99 24.98
CA ARG A 158 -1.47 0.35 26.06
C ARG A 158 -0.87 1.36 27.04
N LEU A 159 -0.23 2.43 26.54
CA LEU A 159 0.30 3.48 27.40
C LEU A 159 -0.81 4.12 28.25
N ALA A 160 -1.98 4.37 27.64
CA ALA A 160 -3.11 5.00 28.31
C ALA A 160 -3.72 4.09 29.39
N VAL A 161 -3.98 2.82 29.06
CA VAL A 161 -4.57 1.84 29.98
C VAL A 161 -3.64 1.54 31.16
N LEU A 162 -2.35 1.37 30.90
CA LEU A 162 -1.36 1.08 31.94
C LEU A 162 -0.86 2.33 32.67
N ARG A 163 -1.36 3.52 32.31
CA ARG A 163 -0.95 4.82 32.85
C ARG A 163 0.57 5.03 32.82
N LEU A 164 1.21 4.51 31.77
CA LEU A 164 2.64 4.65 31.58
C LEU A 164 2.95 6.02 30.96
N PRO A 165 4.01 6.70 31.41
CA PRO A 165 4.49 7.88 30.71
C PRO A 165 4.98 7.48 29.32
N GLY A 166 4.67 8.29 28.31
CA GLY A 166 5.10 8.04 26.95
C GLY A 166 4.48 8.99 25.94
N ARG A 167 5.04 8.96 24.73
CA ARG A 167 4.57 9.72 23.58
C ARG A 167 4.43 8.77 22.40
N THR A 168 3.28 8.84 21.75
CA THR A 168 3.02 8.14 20.49
C THR A 168 2.75 9.19 19.42
N VAL A 169 3.47 9.09 18.30
CA VAL A 169 3.23 9.92 17.13
C VAL A 169 2.76 9.00 16.01
N ILE A 170 1.46 8.97 15.75
CA ILE A 170 0.88 8.17 14.67
C ILE A 170 1.42 8.70 13.35
N GLY A 171 2.17 7.86 12.62
CA GLY A 171 2.69 8.18 11.30
C GLY A 171 3.72 9.33 11.25
N GLY A 172 4.42 9.65 12.36
CA GLY A 172 5.48 10.67 12.38
C GLY A 172 6.89 10.09 12.17
N ALA A 173 7.91 10.93 11.91
CA ALA A 173 9.34 10.61 11.66
C ALA A 173 9.75 9.13 11.39
N GLY A 174 9.75 8.24 12.39
CA GLY A 174 10.02 6.80 12.18
C GLY A 174 8.82 6.00 11.66
N ALA A 175 7.62 6.24 12.20
CA ALA A 175 6.37 5.65 11.72
C ALA A 175 5.94 6.19 10.36
N TYR A 176 6.26 7.44 10.01
CA TYR A 176 6.05 8.02 8.67
C TYR A 176 6.72 7.15 7.60
N ASP A 177 8.01 6.90 7.81
CA ASP A 177 8.83 6.04 6.95
C ASP A 177 8.24 4.63 6.90
N THR A 178 7.89 4.04 8.05
CA THR A 178 7.30 2.70 8.11
C THR A 178 5.95 2.61 7.38
N VAL A 179 5.05 3.59 7.52
CA VAL A 179 3.73 3.60 6.86
C VAL A 179 3.91 3.58 5.34
N ILE A 180 4.75 4.48 4.82
CA ILE A 180 4.97 4.62 3.38
C ILE A 180 5.67 3.38 2.83
N LEU A 181 6.78 2.97 3.45
CA LEU A 181 7.57 1.83 3.00
C LEU A 181 6.77 0.53 3.09
N SER A 182 6.00 0.31 4.16
CA SER A 182 5.14 -0.87 4.31
C SER A 182 4.13 -0.96 3.18
N GLY A 183 3.42 0.14 2.88
CA GLY A 183 2.47 0.20 1.76
C GLY A 183 3.15 -0.07 0.41
N MET A 184 4.28 0.59 0.14
CA MET A 184 5.02 0.42 -1.12
C MET A 184 5.57 -0.98 -1.30
N ILE A 185 6.15 -1.58 -0.25
CA ILE A 185 6.62 -2.97 -0.26
C ILE A 185 5.46 -3.92 -0.51
N ALA A 186 4.31 -3.72 0.16
CA ALA A 186 3.14 -4.57 -0.03
C ALA A 186 2.65 -4.55 -1.49
N VAL A 187 2.59 -3.36 -2.11
CA VAL A 187 2.20 -3.20 -3.52
C VAL A 187 3.22 -3.81 -4.46
N ALA A 188 4.51 -3.56 -4.23
CA ALA A 188 5.57 -4.10 -5.08
C ALA A 188 5.54 -5.65 -5.06
N LEU A 189 5.39 -6.26 -3.88
CA LEU A 189 5.23 -7.71 -3.75
C LEU A 189 3.94 -8.20 -4.43
N ALA A 190 2.84 -7.47 -4.28
CA ALA A 190 1.58 -7.80 -4.93
C ALA A 190 1.66 -7.71 -6.45
N GLU A 191 2.44 -6.78 -7.01
CA GLU A 191 2.62 -6.67 -8.45
C GLU A 191 3.51 -7.80 -8.97
N ILE A 192 4.70 -7.98 -8.40
CA ILE A 192 5.66 -9.00 -8.87
C ILE A 192 5.06 -10.41 -8.77
N TRP A 193 4.52 -10.76 -7.61
CA TRP A 193 4.03 -12.11 -7.38
C TRP A 193 2.57 -12.32 -7.77
N GLY A 194 1.74 -11.27 -7.71
CA GLY A 194 0.36 -11.34 -8.18
C GLY A 194 0.29 -11.50 -9.69
N GLU A 195 1.10 -10.75 -10.46
CA GLU A 195 1.19 -10.93 -11.92
C GLU A 195 1.68 -12.32 -12.29
N THR A 196 2.71 -12.82 -11.60
CA THR A 196 3.25 -14.16 -11.85
C THR A 196 2.18 -15.23 -11.63
N ARG A 197 1.37 -15.12 -10.57
CA ARG A 197 0.25 -16.04 -10.32
C ARG A 197 -0.87 -15.92 -11.35
N GLU A 198 -1.25 -14.71 -11.73
CA GLU A 198 -2.28 -14.48 -12.76
C GLU A 198 -1.87 -15.10 -14.10
N LYS A 199 -0.60 -14.97 -14.50
CA LYS A 199 -0.06 -15.58 -15.73
C LYS A 199 -0.04 -17.11 -15.67
N LEU A 200 0.34 -17.70 -14.53
CA LEU A 200 0.33 -19.16 -14.35
C LEU A 200 -1.09 -19.75 -14.30
N ALA A 201 -2.09 -18.96 -13.89
CA ALA A 201 -3.48 -19.38 -13.80
C ALA A 201 -4.26 -19.23 -15.13
N GLY A 202 -3.60 -18.85 -16.22
CA GLY A 202 -4.22 -18.74 -17.55
C GLY A 202 -4.30 -17.33 -18.14
N GLY A 203 -3.62 -16.34 -17.54
CA GLY A 203 -3.59 -14.96 -18.03
C GLY A 203 -4.61 -14.05 -17.36
N SER A 204 -4.43 -12.73 -17.48
CA SER A 204 -5.39 -11.77 -16.93
C SER A 204 -6.72 -11.81 -17.70
N ALA A 205 -7.81 -11.31 -17.11
CA ALA A 205 -9.10 -11.18 -17.82
C ALA A 205 -8.97 -10.32 -19.10
N GLU A 206 -8.04 -9.37 -19.08
CA GLU A 206 -7.70 -8.48 -20.18
C GLU A 206 -6.90 -9.21 -21.27
N GLU A 207 -5.89 -10.02 -20.90
CA GLU A 207 -5.19 -10.90 -21.85
C GLU A 207 -6.13 -11.94 -22.46
N THR A 208 -7.05 -12.50 -21.66
CA THR A 208 -8.07 -13.44 -22.15
C THR A 208 -9.06 -12.77 -23.10
N TYR A 209 -9.39 -11.50 -22.88
CA TYR A 209 -10.27 -10.72 -23.74
C TYR A 209 -9.58 -10.33 -25.04
N GLU A 210 -8.35 -9.83 -24.98
CA GLU A 210 -7.47 -9.56 -26.13
C GLU A 210 -7.23 -10.82 -26.97
N HIS A 211 -6.95 -11.96 -26.34
CA HIS A 211 -6.84 -13.24 -27.06
C HIS A 211 -8.15 -13.64 -27.75
N ARG A 212 -9.30 -13.32 -27.16
CA ARG A 212 -10.61 -13.56 -27.77
C ARG A 212 -10.85 -12.64 -28.96
N LEU A 213 -10.54 -11.35 -28.83
CA LEU A 213 -10.64 -10.38 -29.91
C LEU A 213 -9.73 -10.73 -31.07
N ARG A 214 -8.46 -11.06 -30.80
CA ARG A 214 -7.54 -11.54 -31.84
C ARG A 214 -7.99 -12.87 -32.44
N GLY A 215 -8.61 -13.75 -31.65
CA GLY A 215 -9.21 -14.99 -32.14
C GLY A 215 -10.35 -14.73 -33.12
N ILE A 216 -11.23 -13.77 -32.79
CA ILE A 216 -12.32 -13.30 -33.65
C ILE A 216 -11.76 -12.61 -34.91
N GLU A 217 -10.75 -11.73 -34.78
CA GLU A 217 -10.12 -11.08 -35.94
C GLU A 217 -9.42 -12.08 -36.88
N LEU A 218 -8.87 -13.17 -36.34
CA LEU A 218 -8.27 -14.25 -37.14
C LEU A 218 -9.34 -15.10 -37.84
N GLU A 219 -10.49 -15.34 -37.22
CA GLU A 219 -11.65 -16.00 -37.84
C GLU A 219 -12.27 -15.13 -38.94
N ASP A 220 -12.54 -13.85 -38.66
CA ASP A 220 -13.08 -12.89 -39.65
C ASP A 220 -12.14 -12.74 -40.85
N LYS A 221 -10.82 -12.70 -40.61
CA LYS A 221 -9.85 -12.63 -41.69
C LYS A 221 -9.81 -13.91 -42.52
N ALA A 222 -9.90 -15.08 -41.87
CA ALA A 222 -9.93 -16.37 -42.55
C ALA A 222 -11.23 -16.62 -43.34
N GLU A 223 -12.37 -16.07 -42.90
CA GLU A 223 -13.62 -16.07 -43.68
C GLU A 223 -13.54 -15.11 -44.87
N SER A 224 -12.97 -13.91 -44.68
CA SER A 224 -12.78 -12.94 -45.76
C SER A 224 -11.85 -13.43 -46.88
N ASP A 225 -10.79 -14.16 -46.53
CA ASP A 225 -9.87 -14.75 -47.51
C ASP A 225 -10.52 -15.90 -48.30
N LYS A 226 -11.48 -16.63 -47.69
CA LYS A 226 -12.23 -17.72 -48.37
C LYS A 226 -13.33 -17.21 -49.30
N GLU A 227 -13.99 -16.11 -48.96
CA GLU A 227 -14.98 -15.48 -49.86
C GLU A 227 -14.32 -14.80 -51.06
N GLY A 228 -13.10 -14.28 -50.90
CA GLY A 228 -12.30 -13.70 -51.99
C GLY A 228 -11.86 -14.72 -53.05
N GLU A 229 -11.58 -15.97 -52.68
CA GLU A 229 -11.18 -17.03 -53.62
C GLU A 229 -12.35 -17.64 -54.39
N HIS A 230 -13.59 -17.53 -53.90
CA HIS A 230 -14.78 -18.08 -54.58
C HIS A 230 -15.36 -17.18 -55.68
N HIS A 231 -14.85 -15.95 -55.83
CA HIS A 231 -15.31 -14.95 -56.80
C HIS A 231 -14.30 -14.64 -57.92
N ALA A 232 -13.19 -15.39 -58.02
CA ALA A 232 -12.23 -15.33 -59.13
C ALA A 232 -12.38 -16.54 -60.06
#